data_AF-A0A5E5QPD9-F1
#
_entry.id   AF-A0A5E5QPD9-F1
#
_cell.length_a   1.000
_cell.length_b   1.000
_cell.length_c   1.000
_cell.angle_alpha   90.00
_cell.angle_beta   90.00
_cell.angle_gamma   90.00
#
_symmetry.space_group_name_H-M   'P 1'
#
loop_
_entity.id
_entity.type
_entity.pdbx_description
1 polymer ?
#
loop_
_entity_poly.entity_id
_entity_poly.type
_entity_poly.pdbx_seq_one_letter_code
_entity_poly.pdbx_strand_id
1 'polypeptide(L)'
;MNILEFYQQTYTYDTGNNLTNLSHQAKSNTWQQTLTIHPNSNRGTENNNQNNFDTNGNLLNLNNIGNLEWYYNNTLNKLTKADKPNTTQYYVYDYQGNRIRTVIESNHQVQSQRDYLPSLDLSINQAK
;
A
#
# COMPACT_ATOMS: atom_id res chain seq x y z
N MET A 1 -2.37 -3.08 -29.98
CA MET A 1 -3.66 -3.78 -29.86
C MET A 1 -3.62 -4.53 -28.54
N ASN A 2 -4.33 -4.07 -27.50
CA ASN A 2 -4.40 -4.80 -26.24
C ASN A 2 -5.34 -5.98 -26.46
N ILE A 3 -4.76 -7.17 -26.58
CA ILE A 3 -5.50 -8.43 -26.64
C ILE A 3 -5.93 -8.77 -25.22
N LEU A 4 -7.24 -8.79 -24.98
CA LEU A 4 -7.78 -9.41 -23.78
C LEU A 4 -7.45 -10.91 -23.84
N GLU A 5 -6.98 -11.46 -22.73
CA GLU A 5 -6.79 -12.90 -22.60
C GLU A 5 -7.46 -13.42 -21.32
N PHE A 6 -7.77 -14.71 -21.34
CA PHE A 6 -8.21 -15.40 -20.15
C PHE A 6 -7.02 -15.70 -19.24
N TYR A 7 -7.27 -15.62 -17.94
CA TYR A 7 -6.34 -16.06 -16.92
C TYR A 7 -7.09 -16.87 -15.85
N GLN A 8 -6.35 -17.66 -15.08
CA GLN A 8 -6.82 -18.35 -13.90
C GLN A 8 -5.94 -17.97 -12.72
N GLN A 9 -6.57 -17.73 -11.56
CA GLN A 9 -5.86 -17.53 -10.29
C GLN A 9 -6.26 -18.59 -9.28
N THR A 10 -5.26 -19.14 -8.61
CA THR A 10 -5.43 -20.12 -7.52
C THR A 10 -4.90 -19.51 -6.23
N TYR A 11 -5.71 -19.56 -5.18
CA TYR A 11 -5.42 -18.99 -3.87
C TYR A 11 -5.27 -20.12 -2.85
N THR A 12 -4.22 -20.06 -2.03
CA THR A 12 -4.01 -21.00 -0.91
C THR A 12 -4.10 -20.22 0.39
N TYR A 13 -4.81 -20.79 1.37
CA TYR A 13 -5.00 -20.20 2.68
C TYR A 13 -4.50 -21.16 3.76
N ASP A 14 -4.00 -20.60 4.87
CA ASP A 14 -3.76 -21.38 6.09
C ASP A 14 -5.07 -21.64 6.87
N THR A 15 -4.97 -22.34 8.00
CA THR A 15 -6.11 -22.63 8.88
C THR A 15 -6.67 -21.39 9.60
N GLY A 16 -5.92 -20.28 9.61
CA GLY A 16 -6.34 -18.98 10.12
C GLY A 16 -7.02 -18.10 9.08
N ASN A 17 -7.23 -18.61 7.86
CA ASN A 17 -7.74 -17.89 6.69
C ASN A 17 -6.83 -16.77 6.18
N ASN A 18 -5.52 -16.84 6.44
CA ASN A 18 -4.55 -15.94 5.83
C ASN A 18 -4.19 -16.43 4.43
N LEU A 19 -4.14 -15.54 3.43
CA LEU A 19 -3.63 -15.88 2.10
C LEU A 19 -2.12 -16.16 2.21
N THR A 20 -1.70 -17.35 1.81
CA THR A 20 -0.29 -17.78 1.86
C THR A 20 0.34 -17.90 0.48
N ASN A 21 -0.46 -18.14 -0.57
CA ASN A 21 0.02 -18.20 -1.93
C ASN A 21 -1.05 -17.77 -2.94
N LEU A 22 -0.65 -16.96 -3.91
CA LEU A 22 -1.42 -16.60 -5.10
C LEU A 22 -0.64 -17.04 -6.33
N SER A 23 -1.18 -17.99 -7.09
CA SER A 23 -0.64 -18.36 -8.41
C SER A 23 -1.53 -17.80 -9.51
N HIS A 24 -0.92 -17.11 -10.46
CA HIS A 24 -1.56 -16.60 -11.67
C HIS A 24 -1.06 -17.37 -12.89
N GLN A 25 -2.00 -17.76 -13.75
CA GLN A 25 -1.75 -18.45 -15.01
C GLN A 25 -2.50 -17.75 -16.14
N ALA A 26 -1.77 -17.20 -17.10
CA ALA A 26 -2.31 -16.68 -18.35
C ALA A 26 -1.42 -17.15 -19.50
N LYS A 27 -1.89 -17.02 -20.75
CA LYS A 27 -1.07 -17.41 -21.91
C LYS A 27 0.16 -16.51 -22.05
N SER A 28 0.02 -15.21 -21.74
CA SER A 28 1.13 -14.26 -21.84
C SER A 28 2.13 -14.35 -20.69
N ASN A 29 1.68 -14.73 -19.49
CA ASN A 29 2.51 -14.69 -18.29
C ASN A 29 2.00 -15.61 -17.19
N THR A 30 2.96 -16.18 -16.45
CA THR A 30 2.71 -17.00 -15.26
C THR A 30 3.58 -16.48 -14.13
N TRP A 31 2.98 -16.26 -12.96
CA TRP A 31 3.70 -15.82 -11.77
C TRP A 31 3.07 -16.37 -10.49
N GLN A 32 3.84 -16.31 -9.41
CA GLN A 32 3.40 -16.68 -8.07
C GLN A 32 3.83 -15.62 -7.07
N GLN A 33 2.99 -15.41 -6.05
CA GLN A 33 3.25 -14.54 -4.92
C GLN A 33 3.05 -15.34 -3.64
N THR A 34 4.13 -15.54 -2.89
CA THR A 34 4.12 -16.22 -1.60
C THR A 34 4.07 -15.19 -0.49
N LEU A 35 3.18 -15.38 0.47
CA LEU A 35 3.05 -14.59 1.68
C LEU A 35 3.43 -15.48 2.86
N THR A 36 4.43 -15.07 3.63
CA THR A 36 4.81 -15.78 4.84
C THR A 36 4.10 -15.15 6.03
N ILE A 37 3.34 -15.96 6.75
CA ILE A 37 2.59 -15.55 7.95
C ILE A 37 3.45 -15.81 9.19
N HIS A 38 3.45 -14.86 10.12
CA HIS A 38 4.15 -15.00 11.39
C HIS A 38 3.51 -16.11 12.25
N PRO A 39 4.29 -16.97 12.93
CA PRO A 39 3.76 -18.14 13.65
C PRO A 39 2.69 -17.86 14.72
N ASN A 40 2.68 -16.66 15.30
CA ASN A 40 1.84 -16.30 16.45
C ASN A 40 0.92 -15.09 16.18
N SER A 41 0.68 -14.74 14.92
CA SER A 41 -0.24 -13.65 14.56
C SER A 41 -0.74 -13.80 13.12
N ASN A 42 -1.69 -12.97 12.72
CA ASN A 42 -2.15 -12.88 11.32
C ASN A 42 -1.35 -11.86 10.49
N ARG A 43 -0.14 -11.50 10.94
CA ARG A 43 0.75 -10.58 10.21
C ARG A 43 1.54 -11.39 9.19
N GLY A 44 1.53 -10.97 7.93
CA GLY A 44 2.29 -11.64 6.88
C GLY A 44 2.73 -10.71 5.77
N THR A 45 3.91 -11.01 5.21
CA THR A 45 4.49 -10.29 4.07
C THR A 45 5.29 -11.27 3.20
N GLU A 46 5.71 -10.82 2.02
CA GLU A 46 6.48 -11.65 1.08
C GLU A 46 7.85 -12.08 1.61
N ASN A 47 8.46 -11.32 2.51
CA ASN A 47 9.81 -11.56 3.02
C ASN A 47 9.87 -12.01 4.50
N ASN A 48 8.71 -12.19 5.16
CA ASN A 48 8.57 -12.58 6.58
C ASN A 48 9.40 -11.77 7.59
N ASN A 49 9.79 -10.55 7.25
CA ASN A 49 10.66 -9.78 8.14
C ASN A 49 9.86 -9.28 9.35
N GLN A 50 10.27 -9.66 10.55
CA GLN A 50 9.64 -9.22 11.80
C GLN A 50 9.61 -7.69 11.94
N ASN A 51 10.57 -6.99 11.32
CA ASN A 51 10.67 -5.54 11.33
C ASN A 51 9.75 -4.86 10.31
N ASN A 52 8.91 -5.61 9.59
CA ASN A 52 7.92 -5.02 8.69
C ASN A 52 6.73 -4.42 9.44
N PHE A 53 6.59 -4.65 10.74
CA PHE A 53 5.49 -4.13 11.51
C PHE A 53 5.99 -3.38 12.74
N ASP A 54 5.31 -2.31 13.11
CA ASP A 54 5.54 -1.67 14.41
C ASP A 54 4.92 -2.51 15.55
N THR A 55 5.09 -2.03 16.79
CA THR A 55 4.55 -2.69 17.98
C THR A 55 3.02 -2.79 17.97
N ASN A 56 2.34 -1.83 17.34
CA ASN A 56 0.88 -1.82 17.21
C ASN A 56 0.38 -2.73 16.07
N GLY A 57 1.28 -3.19 15.20
CA GLY A 57 0.97 -4.06 14.07
C GLY A 57 0.70 -3.33 12.77
N ASN A 58 1.06 -2.06 12.68
CA ASN A 58 0.99 -1.33 11.42
C ASN A 58 2.18 -1.71 10.54
N LEU A 59 1.95 -1.87 9.24
CA LEU A 59 2.98 -2.23 8.27
C LEU A 59 3.93 -1.04 8.04
N LEU A 60 5.24 -1.23 8.23
CA LEU A 60 6.30 -0.23 8.06
C LEU A 60 6.95 -0.27 6.67
N ASN A 61 6.96 -1.42 6.01
CA ASN A 61 7.54 -1.57 4.68
C ASN A 61 6.63 -2.45 3.81
N LEU A 62 6.31 -1.93 2.62
CA LEU A 62 5.61 -2.67 1.59
C LEU A 62 6.59 -2.92 0.45
N ASN A 63 6.95 -4.18 0.24
CA ASN A 63 7.96 -4.61 -0.72
C ASN A 63 7.69 -3.99 -2.10
N ASN A 64 8.72 -3.45 -2.74
CA ASN A 64 8.66 -2.76 -4.04
C ASN A 64 7.75 -1.51 -4.12
N ILE A 65 7.14 -1.07 -3.01
CA ILE A 65 6.26 0.10 -2.99
C ILE A 65 6.88 1.23 -2.17
N GLY A 66 7.26 0.98 -0.92
CA GLY A 66 7.85 2.01 -0.08
C GLY A 66 7.76 1.78 1.42
N ASN A 67 8.25 2.78 2.16
CA ASN A 67 8.19 2.83 3.61
C ASN A 67 6.96 3.61 4.07
N LEU A 68 6.28 3.08 5.07
CA LEU A 68 5.07 3.66 5.66
C LEU A 68 5.37 4.14 7.07
N GLU A 69 4.88 5.33 7.38
CA GLU A 69 4.92 5.91 8.73
C GLU A 69 3.50 6.18 9.20
N TRP A 70 3.25 5.98 10.48
CA TRP A 70 1.92 6.00 11.08
C TRP A 70 1.83 7.07 12.16
N TYR A 71 0.64 7.65 12.31
CA TYR A 71 0.31 8.45 13.50
C TYR A 71 0.06 7.53 14.71
N TYR A 72 0.11 8.11 15.91
CA TYR A 72 -0.11 7.39 17.17
C TYR A 72 -1.49 6.70 17.26
N ASN A 73 -2.47 7.18 16.49
CA ASN A 73 -3.82 6.62 16.41
C ASN A 73 -3.96 5.53 15.33
N ASN A 74 -2.85 4.98 14.82
CA ASN A 74 -2.79 3.95 13.78
C ASN A 74 -3.39 4.37 12.42
N THR A 75 -3.45 5.67 12.13
CA THR A 75 -3.75 6.17 10.79
C THR A 75 -2.46 6.39 9.99
N LEU A 76 -2.47 6.06 8.70
CA LEU A 76 -1.28 6.17 7.86
C LEU A 76 -0.91 7.64 7.68
N ASN A 77 0.27 8.05 8.15
CA ASN A 77 0.76 9.42 8.07
C ASN A 77 1.35 9.71 6.70
N LYS A 78 2.35 8.93 6.29
CA LYS A 78 3.01 9.12 4.99
C LYS A 78 3.58 7.82 4.40
N LEU A 79 3.74 7.84 3.09
CA LEU A 79 4.38 6.80 2.28
C LEU A 79 5.54 7.41 1.50
N THR A 80 6.76 6.93 1.75
CA THR A 80 7.95 7.29 0.97
C THR A 80 8.17 6.21 -0.09
N LYS A 81 8.09 6.58 -1.37
CA LYS A 81 8.13 5.63 -2.48
C LYS A 81 9.52 5.04 -2.70
N ALA A 82 9.58 3.72 -2.91
CA ALA A 82 10.81 3.02 -3.24
C ALA A 82 11.27 3.28 -4.69
N ASP A 83 10.34 3.38 -5.64
CA ASP A 83 10.60 3.57 -7.08
C ASP A 83 10.91 5.03 -7.45
N LYS A 84 10.52 5.97 -6.60
CA LYS A 84 10.70 7.42 -6.79
C LYS A 84 11.33 8.01 -5.54
N PRO A 85 12.66 7.87 -5.39
CA PRO A 85 13.37 8.49 -4.27
C PRO A 85 13.03 9.98 -4.20
N ASN A 86 12.88 10.50 -2.98
CA ASN A 86 12.42 11.86 -2.66
C ASN A 86 10.94 12.16 -2.96
N THR A 87 10.13 11.16 -3.31
CA THR A 87 8.67 11.32 -3.41
C THR A 87 7.97 10.76 -2.19
N THR A 88 7.24 11.63 -1.49
CA THR A 88 6.49 11.30 -0.29
C THR A 88 5.02 11.65 -0.50
N GLN A 89 4.13 10.72 -0.15
CA GLN A 89 2.70 10.98 -0.06
C GLN A 89 2.34 11.16 1.40
N TYR A 90 1.65 12.24 1.74
CA TYR A 90 1.13 12.52 3.07
C TYR A 90 -0.39 12.38 3.08
N TYR A 91 -0.93 11.95 4.21
CA TYR A 91 -2.35 11.79 4.43
C TYR A 91 -2.77 12.51 5.71
N VAL A 92 -3.84 13.30 5.62
CA VAL A 92 -4.37 14.09 6.73
C VAL A 92 -5.82 13.68 6.96
N TYR A 93 -6.19 13.56 8.24
CA TYR A 93 -7.48 13.05 8.66
C TYR A 93 -8.19 14.07 9.55
N ASP A 94 -9.52 14.02 9.56
CA ASP A 94 -10.33 14.72 10.56
C ASP A 94 -10.34 13.98 11.91
N TYR A 95 -11.04 14.53 12.90
CA TYR A 95 -11.14 13.96 14.24
C TYR A 95 -11.92 12.63 14.30
N GLN A 96 -12.69 12.30 13.26
CA GLN A 96 -13.42 11.04 13.14
C GLN A 96 -12.59 9.96 12.42
N GLY A 97 -11.41 10.31 11.89
CA GLY A 97 -10.54 9.41 11.15
C GLY A 97 -10.83 9.36 9.65
N ASN A 98 -11.65 10.27 9.11
CA ASN A 98 -11.86 10.36 7.67
C ASN A 98 -10.67 11.07 7.03
N ARG A 99 -10.12 10.52 5.94
CA ARG A 99 -9.05 11.20 5.20
C ARG A 99 -9.62 12.42 4.48
N ILE A 100 -9.17 13.61 4.85
CA ILE A 100 -9.62 14.89 4.30
C ILE A 100 -8.61 15.50 3.31
N ARG A 101 -7.36 15.04 3.31
CA ARG A 101 -6.35 15.51 2.36
C ARG A 101 -5.30 14.45 2.05
N THR A 102 -4.86 14.42 0.80
CA THR A 102 -3.63 13.75 0.34
C THR A 102 -2.73 14.77 -0.33
N VAL A 103 -1.44 14.79 0.01
CA VAL A 103 -0.43 15.65 -0.63
C VAL A 103 0.69 14.76 -1.18
N ILE A 104 1.11 14.99 -2.41
CA ILE A 104 2.31 14.37 -2.98
C ILE A 104 3.37 15.43 -3.08
N GLU A 105 4.49 15.22 -2.40
CA GLU A 105 5.69 16.05 -2.50
C GLU A 105 6.79 15.29 -3.21
N SER A 106 7.55 15.98 -4.05
CA SER A 106 8.80 15.49 -4.62
C SER A 106 9.86 16.56 -4.46
N ASN A 107 11.04 16.20 -3.95
CA ASN A 107 12.14 17.14 -3.70
C ASN A 107 11.72 18.37 -2.85
N HIS A 108 10.91 18.15 -1.81
CA HIS A 108 10.37 19.19 -0.93
C HIS A 108 9.48 20.22 -1.64
N GLN A 109 8.90 19.86 -2.80
CA GLN A 109 7.95 20.68 -3.54
C GLN A 109 6.65 19.90 -3.73
N VAL A 110 5.52 20.53 -3.38
CA VAL A 110 4.19 19.93 -3.55
C VAL A 110 3.89 19.75 -5.03
N GLN A 111 3.82 18.50 -5.49
CA GLN A 111 3.50 18.17 -6.88
C GLN A 111 2.00 18.12 -7.11
N SER A 112 1.26 17.59 -6.15
CA SER A 112 -0.19 17.57 -6.20
C SER A 112 -0.81 17.51 -4.81
N GLN A 113 -2.05 17.98 -4.75
CA GLN A 113 -2.88 17.93 -3.56
C GLN A 113 -4.29 17.48 -3.97
N ARG A 114 -4.91 16.66 -3.13
CA ARG A 114 -6.34 16.39 -3.18
C ARG A 114 -6.97 16.65 -1.83
N ASP A 115 -8.04 17.44 -1.83
CA ASP A 115 -8.90 17.67 -0.67
C ASP A 115 -10.23 16.93 -0.84
N TYR A 116 -10.64 16.19 0.18
CA TYR A 116 -11.87 15.41 0.21
C TYR A 116 -12.91 16.12 1.08
N LEU A 117 -14.01 16.55 0.46
CA LEU A 117 -15.17 17.16 1.10
C LEU A 117 -16.37 16.19 0.97
N PRO A 118 -17.45 16.36 1.75
CA PRO A 118 -18.55 15.39 1.81
C PRO A 118 -19.17 14.99 0.46
N SER A 119 -19.14 15.88 -0.52
CA SER A 119 -19.70 15.64 -1.86
C SER A 119 -18.81 16.14 -2.99
N LEU A 120 -17.52 16.42 -2.71
CA LEU A 120 -16.62 17.05 -3.67
C LEU A 120 -15.17 16.71 -3.38
N ASP A 121 -14.43 16.34 -4.43
CA ASP A 121 -12.98 16.24 -4.40
C ASP A 121 -12.38 17.43 -5.15
N LEU A 122 -11.50 18.19 -4.51
CA LEU A 122 -10.71 19.24 -5.15
C LEU A 122 -9.32 18.69 -5.43
N SER A 123 -8.85 18.78 -6.69
CA SER A 123 -7.51 18.32 -7.08
C SER A 123 -6.70 19.47 -7.66
N ILE A 124 -5.50 19.69 -7.12
CA ILE A 124 -4.53 20.67 -7.60
C ILE A 124 -3.28 19.91 -8.01
N ASN A 125 -2.74 20.22 -9.19
CA ASN A 125 -1.45 19.72 -9.64
C ASN A 125 -0.56 20.92 -9.97
N GLN A 126 0.73 20.86 -9.66
CA GLN A 126 1.67 21.82 -10.23
C GLN A 126 1.63 21.71 -11.75
N ALA A 127 1.65 22.87 -12.42
CA ALA A 127 1.88 22.92 -13.85
C ALA A 127 3.29 22.35 -14.13
N LYS A 128 3.38 21.49 -15.15
CA LYS A 128 4.65 20.94 -15.63
C LYS A 128 5.57 22.04 -16.16
#